data_AF-A0A9P1GUB0-F1
#
_entry.id   AF-A0A9P1GUB0-F1
#
_cell.length_a   1.000
_cell.length_b   1.000
_cell.length_c   1.000
_cell.angle_alpha   90.00
_cell.angle_beta   90.00
_cell.angle_gamma   90.00
#
_symmetry.space_group_name_H-M   'P 1'
#
loop_
_entity.id
_entity.type
_entity.pdbx_description
1 polymer ?
#
loop_
_entity_poly.entity_id
_entity_poly.type
_entity_poly.pdbx_seq_one_letter_code
_entity_poly.pdbx_strand_id
1 'polypeptide(L)'
;MTGLDTASSAMEVCPNGDDLVSPTQDLTLEEESPKSAPVEVPAHRSHDPDNNKKRSDPFQFGSRYLGTQDDVFEFNAWDHVETDDAYKEYAQTQYERQRQAPASDFDKMRFNADPAKWWNNFYKNNAANFFKDRKWLQQEFPILSDVTHADAGPQVVLEVGAGAGNTAFPLIAQNQNPHLKVHACDYSKKAVEVMRSQEAYNTEVMQADVWDVTGDELPRDSARAPWTSS
;
A
#
# COMPACT_ATOMS: atom_id res chain seq x y z
N MET A 1 -13.49 -66.27 -21.27
CA MET A 1 -13.01 -65.95 -19.91
C MET A 1 -11.64 -65.34 -20.03
N THR A 2 -11.53 -64.03 -19.81
CA THR A 2 -10.42 -63.28 -19.16
C THR A 2 -10.74 -61.80 -19.32
N GLY A 3 -10.81 -61.10 -18.19
CA GLY A 3 -11.33 -59.73 -18.08
C GLY A 3 -10.34 -58.67 -18.53
N LEU A 4 -10.89 -57.52 -18.95
CA LEU A 4 -10.16 -56.27 -19.05
C LEU A 4 -10.24 -55.54 -17.71
N ASP A 5 -9.09 -55.21 -17.14
CA ASP A 5 -8.98 -54.30 -16.00
C ASP A 5 -9.05 -52.84 -16.49
N THR A 6 -10.04 -52.10 -15.99
CA THR A 6 -10.13 -50.64 -16.12
C THR A 6 -9.48 -49.99 -14.90
N ALA A 7 -8.36 -49.30 -15.11
CA ALA A 7 -7.77 -48.42 -14.10
C ALA A 7 -8.53 -47.07 -14.08
N SER A 8 -9.23 -46.81 -12.99
CA SER A 8 -9.89 -45.54 -12.69
C SER A 8 -8.85 -44.53 -12.21
N SER A 9 -8.66 -43.44 -12.95
CA SER A 9 -7.84 -42.29 -12.54
C SER A 9 -8.68 -41.39 -11.64
N ALA A 10 -8.38 -41.37 -10.35
CA ALA A 10 -8.98 -40.40 -9.43
C ALA A 10 -8.52 -38.98 -9.81
N MET A 11 -9.48 -38.10 -10.10
CA MET A 11 -9.25 -36.66 -10.21
C MET A 11 -9.02 -36.12 -8.79
N GLU A 12 -7.83 -35.60 -8.55
CA GLU A 12 -7.49 -34.88 -7.33
C GLU A 12 -8.15 -33.49 -7.40
N VAL A 13 -9.06 -33.23 -6.46
CA VAL A 13 -9.79 -31.96 -6.35
C VAL A 13 -8.87 -30.95 -5.66
N CYS A 14 -8.50 -29.87 -6.36
CA CYS A 14 -7.71 -28.79 -5.76
C CYS A 14 -8.52 -28.05 -4.67
N PRO A 15 -7.91 -27.65 -3.53
CA PRO A 15 -8.60 -26.93 -2.48
C PRO A 15 -9.04 -25.52 -2.93
N ASN A 16 -10.16 -25.04 -2.38
CA ASN A 16 -10.65 -23.68 -2.56
C ASN A 16 -9.76 -22.68 -1.80
N GLY A 17 -9.69 -21.43 -2.30
CA GLY A 17 -8.82 -20.36 -1.79
C GLY A 17 -9.11 -19.87 -0.36
N ASP A 18 -10.01 -20.51 0.38
CA ASP A 18 -10.26 -20.26 1.80
C ASP A 18 -9.23 -20.97 2.71
N ASP A 19 -8.49 -21.96 2.21
CA ASP A 19 -7.49 -22.73 2.99
C ASP A 19 -6.14 -22.00 3.20
N LEU A 20 -5.96 -20.80 2.65
CA LEU A 20 -4.73 -20.02 2.81
C LEU A 20 -4.75 -19.05 4.00
N VAL A 21 -5.87 -18.96 4.73
CA VAL A 21 -5.98 -18.06 5.90
C VAL A 21 -5.38 -18.71 7.17
N SER A 22 -5.40 -20.04 7.23
CA SER A 22 -4.97 -20.87 8.37
C SER A 22 -3.47 -20.83 8.69
N PRO A 23 -2.51 -20.75 7.73
CA PRO A 23 -1.08 -20.79 8.07
C PRO A 23 -0.53 -19.48 8.62
N THR A 24 -1.30 -18.38 8.56
CA THR A 24 -0.84 -17.04 8.96
C THR A 24 -1.01 -16.75 10.45
N GLN A 25 -1.74 -17.59 11.19
CA GLN A 25 -1.98 -17.40 12.63
C GLN A 25 -0.86 -17.97 13.51
N ASP A 26 0.01 -18.84 12.98
CA ASP A 26 1.12 -19.46 13.73
C ASP A 26 2.45 -18.68 13.65
N LEU A 27 2.44 -17.45 13.11
CA LEU A 27 3.65 -16.61 12.93
C LEU A 27 3.84 -15.52 14.00
N THR A 28 3.20 -15.64 15.16
CA THR A 28 3.54 -14.79 16.31
C THR A 28 4.79 -15.31 17.01
N LEU A 29 5.93 -14.64 16.79
CA LEU A 29 7.09 -14.76 17.67
C LEU A 29 6.79 -14.04 18.98
N GLU A 30 6.85 -14.76 20.10
CA GLU A 30 6.90 -14.12 21.42
C GLU A 30 8.31 -13.53 21.61
N GLU A 31 8.39 -12.20 21.73
CA GLU A 31 9.63 -11.51 22.08
C GLU A 31 9.94 -11.66 23.58
N GLU A 32 10.93 -12.45 23.94
CA GLU A 32 11.65 -12.29 25.21
C GLU A 32 12.94 -11.49 24.98
N SER A 33 13.00 -10.28 25.54
CA SER A 33 14.21 -9.46 25.54
C SER A 33 15.05 -9.70 26.80
N PRO A 34 16.38 -9.92 26.70
CA PRO A 34 17.27 -9.79 27.84
C PRO A 34 17.68 -8.32 28.01
N LYS A 35 17.50 -7.77 29.22
CA LYS A 35 18.00 -6.44 29.59
C LYS A 35 19.52 -6.40 29.52
N SER A 36 20.08 -5.64 28.57
CA SER A 36 21.48 -5.20 28.58
C SER A 36 21.59 -3.69 28.83
N ALA A 37 22.72 -3.28 29.43
CA ALA A 37 22.99 -1.94 29.96
C ALA A 37 23.00 -0.81 28.90
N PRO A 38 22.79 0.47 29.27
CA PRO A 38 22.58 1.53 28.30
C PRO A 38 23.87 1.87 27.54
N VAL A 39 23.85 1.67 26.23
CA VAL A 39 24.85 2.22 25.30
C VAL A 39 24.42 3.64 24.92
N GLU A 40 25.28 4.61 25.18
CA GLU A 40 25.05 6.03 24.95
C GLU A 40 25.22 6.36 23.46
N VAL A 41 24.19 6.92 22.81
CA VAL A 41 24.25 7.37 21.39
C VAL A 41 24.09 8.89 21.31
N PRO A 42 25.16 9.66 20.99
CA PRO A 42 25.05 11.10 20.74
C PRO A 42 25.68 11.52 19.37
N ALA A 43 25.37 12.65 18.73
CA ALA A 43 24.57 13.80 19.15
C ALA A 43 23.69 14.42 18.02
N HIS A 44 23.77 13.97 16.77
CA HIS A 44 22.74 14.20 15.72
C HIS A 44 22.41 12.93 14.96
N ARG A 45 22.68 11.77 15.55
CA ARG A 45 22.81 10.51 14.80
C ARG A 45 23.73 10.59 13.56
N SER A 46 24.70 11.51 13.53
CA SER A 46 25.97 11.33 12.81
C SER A 46 27.10 11.87 13.71
N HIS A 47 28.35 11.47 13.44
CA HIS A 47 29.49 11.66 14.35
C HIS A 47 30.50 12.68 13.82
N ASP A 48 30.03 13.86 13.39
CA ASP A 48 30.87 15.01 13.03
C ASP A 48 30.80 16.12 14.11
N PRO A 49 31.92 16.45 14.81
CA PRO A 49 31.95 17.41 15.92
C PRO A 49 31.76 18.90 15.54
N ASP A 50 31.84 19.30 14.26
CA ASP A 50 31.84 20.72 13.89
C ASP A 50 30.48 21.26 13.40
N ASN A 51 29.49 20.41 13.08
CA ASN A 51 28.26 20.89 12.42
C ASN A 51 27.00 20.11 12.78
N ASN A 52 26.67 20.09 14.07
CA ASN A 52 25.43 19.51 14.58
C ASN A 52 24.38 20.60 14.90
N LYS A 53 23.63 21.04 13.89
CA LYS A 53 22.46 21.90 14.08
C LYS A 53 21.30 21.50 13.19
N LYS A 54 20.44 20.57 13.64
CA LYS A 54 19.12 20.31 13.00
C LYS A 54 18.01 19.91 13.99
N ARG A 55 17.85 20.66 15.08
CA ARG A 55 16.61 20.63 15.88
C ARG A 55 16.11 22.07 16.06
N SER A 56 14.95 22.38 15.48
CA SER A 56 14.09 23.46 15.97
C SER A 56 13.13 22.87 17.01
N ASP A 57 12.92 23.59 18.10
CA ASP A 57 11.90 23.25 19.11
C ASP A 57 10.71 24.21 18.92
N PRO A 58 9.46 23.73 18.83
CA PRO A 58 9.03 22.33 18.94
C PRO A 58 9.46 21.46 17.77
N PHE A 59 9.65 20.16 18.05
CA PHE A 59 10.00 19.14 17.05
C PHE A 59 9.00 19.17 15.90
N GLN A 60 9.50 19.44 14.69
CA GLN A 60 8.71 19.45 13.48
C GLN A 60 9.15 18.29 12.58
N PHE A 61 8.24 17.34 12.39
CA PHE A 61 8.40 16.20 11.50
C PHE A 61 8.54 16.68 10.03
N GLY A 62 9.35 16.00 9.21
CA GLY A 62 9.51 16.34 7.78
C GLY A 62 10.47 17.49 7.45
N SER A 63 11.34 17.91 8.37
CA SER A 63 12.23 19.09 8.22
C SER A 63 13.54 18.82 7.45
N ARG A 64 13.70 17.65 6.81
CA ARG A 64 14.89 17.33 6.01
C ARG A 64 14.77 17.89 4.60
N TYR A 65 15.38 19.04 4.36
CA TYR A 65 15.60 19.54 3.00
C TYR A 65 16.76 18.78 2.35
N LEU A 66 16.50 18.14 1.21
CA LEU A 66 17.50 17.42 0.41
C LEU A 66 17.98 18.31 -0.75
N GLY A 67 19.25 18.66 -0.74
CA GLY A 67 19.97 19.26 -1.86
C GLY A 67 20.47 18.22 -2.86
N THR A 68 20.93 18.66 -4.03
CA THR A 68 21.41 17.79 -5.12
C THR A 68 22.66 16.96 -4.78
N GLN A 69 23.32 17.28 -3.66
CA GLN A 69 24.52 16.60 -3.17
C GLN A 69 24.23 15.77 -1.90
N ASP A 70 23.01 15.80 -1.37
CA ASP A 70 22.66 15.06 -0.16
C ASP A 70 22.44 13.58 -0.49
N ASP A 71 22.99 12.71 0.35
CA ASP A 71 22.71 11.28 0.28
C ASP A 71 21.32 11.01 0.87
N VAL A 72 20.35 10.71 0.01
CA VAL A 72 18.95 10.47 0.40
C VAL A 72 18.78 9.30 1.38
N PHE A 73 19.76 8.39 1.44
CA PHE A 73 19.72 7.20 2.30
C PHE A 73 20.34 7.44 3.67
N GLU A 74 21.19 8.44 3.84
CA GLU A 74 21.72 8.82 5.15
C GLU A 74 20.52 9.23 6.04
N PHE A 75 20.30 8.63 7.22
CA PHE A 75 19.18 8.92 8.16
C PHE A 75 17.82 8.23 7.88
N ASN A 76 17.79 7.07 7.22
CA ASN A 76 16.55 6.29 7.20
C ASN A 76 16.30 5.63 8.58
N ALA A 77 15.02 5.37 8.91
CA ALA A 77 14.62 4.83 10.21
C ALA A 77 15.13 3.39 10.48
N TRP A 78 15.75 2.76 9.49
CA TRP A 78 16.19 1.36 9.48
C TRP A 78 17.71 1.21 9.36
N ASP A 79 18.48 2.29 9.22
CA ASP A 79 19.93 2.27 8.95
C ASP A 79 20.75 1.62 10.07
N HIS A 80 20.17 1.54 11.26
CA HIS A 80 20.81 0.95 12.44
C HIS A 80 20.10 -0.32 12.92
N VAL A 81 19.11 -0.80 12.16
CA VAL A 81 18.46 -2.08 12.45
C VAL A 81 19.35 -3.17 11.86
N GLU A 82 20.33 -3.59 12.65
CA GLU A 82 21.08 -4.80 12.36
C GLU A 82 20.26 -6.00 12.83
N THR A 83 19.97 -6.91 11.91
CA THR A 83 19.38 -8.19 12.26
C THR A 83 20.45 -9.09 12.85
N ASP A 84 20.13 -9.78 13.95
CA ASP A 84 21.04 -10.75 14.54
C ASP A 84 21.20 -11.99 13.62
N ASP A 85 22.17 -12.84 13.96
CA ASP A 85 22.48 -14.03 13.15
C ASP A 85 21.31 -15.02 13.12
N ALA A 86 20.53 -15.11 14.19
CA ALA A 86 19.36 -15.98 14.26
C ALA A 86 18.26 -15.53 13.30
N TYR A 87 17.99 -14.22 13.24
CA TYR A 87 17.03 -13.65 12.29
C TYR A 87 17.51 -13.82 10.84
N LYS A 88 18.81 -13.64 10.57
CA LYS A 88 19.37 -13.87 9.23
C LYS A 88 19.21 -15.33 8.79
N GLU A 89 19.51 -16.28 9.67
CA GLU A 89 19.33 -17.72 9.41
C GLU A 89 17.85 -18.07 9.19
N TYR A 90 16.96 -17.51 10.01
CA TYR A 90 15.51 -17.64 9.82
C TYR A 90 15.05 -17.09 8.47
N ALA A 91 15.49 -15.88 8.10
CA ALA A 91 15.15 -15.26 6.82
C ALA A 91 15.65 -16.09 5.64
N GLN A 92 16.89 -16.60 5.70
CA GLN A 92 17.43 -17.51 4.70
C GLN A 92 16.58 -18.78 4.56
N THR A 93 16.17 -19.37 5.69
CA THR A 93 15.28 -20.53 5.70
C THR A 93 13.94 -20.23 5.00
N GLN A 94 13.34 -19.05 5.25
CA GLN A 94 12.10 -18.66 4.57
C GLN A 94 12.30 -18.46 3.07
N TYR A 95 13.41 -17.83 2.65
CA TYR A 95 13.72 -17.64 1.23
C TYR A 95 13.93 -18.96 0.50
N GLU A 96 14.62 -19.91 1.13
CA GLU A 96 14.84 -21.23 0.56
C GLU A 96 13.53 -22.00 0.42
N ARG A 97 12.67 -21.96 1.45
CA ARG A 97 11.32 -22.56 1.37
C ARG A 97 10.49 -21.97 0.23
N GLN A 98 10.46 -20.65 0.09
CA GLN A 98 9.73 -20.00 -1.02
C GLN A 98 10.33 -20.36 -2.38
N ARG A 99 11.66 -20.43 -2.50
CA ARG A 99 12.35 -20.77 -3.75
C ARG A 99 12.12 -22.23 -4.17
N GLN A 100 11.98 -23.13 -3.21
CA GLN A 100 11.71 -24.55 -3.45
C GLN A 100 10.27 -24.82 -3.93
N ALA A 101 9.34 -23.90 -3.68
CA ALA A 101 7.95 -24.01 -4.08
C ALA A 101 7.53 -22.87 -5.03
N PRO A 102 8.14 -22.76 -6.22
CA PRO A 102 7.72 -21.75 -7.19
C PRO A 102 6.28 -22.03 -7.64
N ALA A 103 5.55 -20.97 -7.97
CA ALA A 103 4.23 -21.11 -8.59
C ALA A 103 4.34 -22.01 -9.84
N SER A 104 3.38 -22.93 -9.97
CA SER A 104 3.32 -23.80 -11.15
C SER A 104 3.10 -22.98 -12.42
N ASP A 105 3.49 -23.50 -13.59
CA ASP A 105 3.25 -22.77 -14.85
C ASP A 105 1.76 -22.60 -15.13
N PHE A 106 0.94 -23.55 -14.67
CA PHE A 106 -0.51 -23.43 -14.68
C PHE A 106 -0.99 -22.23 -13.85
N ASP A 107 -0.49 -22.08 -12.61
CA ASP A 107 -0.88 -20.99 -11.73
C ASP A 107 -0.38 -19.64 -12.24
N LYS A 108 0.88 -19.57 -12.71
CA LYS A 108 1.40 -18.35 -13.35
C LYS A 108 0.51 -17.92 -14.50
N MET A 109 0.13 -18.84 -15.39
CA MET A 109 -0.78 -18.53 -16.49
C MET A 109 -2.15 -18.09 -15.97
N ARG A 110 -2.72 -18.82 -14.99
CA ARG A 110 -4.03 -18.52 -14.40
C ARG A 110 -4.09 -17.13 -13.75
N PHE A 111 -3.05 -16.74 -13.01
CA PHE A 111 -2.99 -15.45 -12.32
C PHE A 111 -2.70 -14.30 -13.28
N ASN A 112 -1.80 -14.50 -14.25
CA ASN A 112 -1.40 -13.44 -15.19
C ASN A 112 -2.34 -13.26 -16.39
N ALA A 113 -3.19 -14.24 -16.72
CA ALA A 113 -4.13 -14.11 -17.84
C ALA A 113 -5.26 -13.10 -17.59
N ASP A 114 -5.69 -12.95 -16.33
CA ASP A 114 -6.69 -11.96 -15.90
C ASP A 114 -6.41 -11.57 -14.44
N PRO A 115 -5.38 -10.73 -14.19
CA PRO A 115 -5.01 -10.36 -12.83
C PRO A 115 -6.10 -9.50 -12.15
N ALA A 116 -6.87 -8.72 -12.93
CA ALA A 116 -7.96 -7.89 -12.42
C ALA A 116 -9.05 -8.72 -11.72
N LYS A 117 -9.34 -9.94 -12.21
CA LYS A 117 -10.29 -10.87 -11.61
C LYS A 117 -10.03 -11.12 -10.12
N TRP A 118 -8.78 -11.23 -9.70
CA TRP A 118 -8.43 -11.55 -8.32
C TRP A 118 -8.76 -10.39 -7.38
N TRP A 119 -8.43 -9.17 -7.78
CA TRP A 119 -8.83 -7.98 -7.07
C TRP A 119 -10.35 -7.77 -7.07
N ASN A 120 -11.01 -8.05 -8.20
CA ASN A 120 -12.47 -8.00 -8.28
C ASN A 120 -13.14 -8.97 -7.30
N ASN A 121 -12.62 -10.19 -7.17
CA ASN A 121 -13.12 -11.17 -6.20
C ASN A 121 -12.88 -10.72 -4.76
N PHE A 122 -11.69 -10.17 -4.49
CA PHE A 122 -11.35 -9.64 -3.17
C PHE A 122 -12.34 -8.55 -2.72
N TYR A 123 -12.58 -7.53 -3.55
CA TYR A 123 -13.51 -6.45 -3.20
C TYR A 123 -14.98 -6.87 -3.23
N LYS A 124 -15.33 -7.89 -4.03
CA LYS A 124 -16.67 -8.49 -3.98
C LYS A 124 -16.95 -9.11 -2.61
N ASN A 125 -15.94 -9.74 -2.01
CA ASN A 125 -16.09 -10.46 -0.74
C ASN A 125 -15.90 -9.54 0.48
N ASN A 126 -15.02 -8.54 0.40
CA ASN A 126 -14.63 -7.72 1.55
C ASN A 126 -15.27 -6.32 1.56
N ALA A 127 -15.77 -5.83 0.42
CA ALA A 127 -16.31 -4.48 0.26
C ALA A 127 -15.36 -3.40 0.85
N ALA A 128 -15.87 -2.52 1.71
CA ALA A 128 -15.11 -1.43 2.32
C ALA A 128 -14.53 -1.75 3.71
N ASN A 129 -14.63 -3.00 4.17
CA ASN A 129 -14.37 -3.35 5.58
C ASN A 129 -12.94 -3.81 5.86
N PHE A 130 -12.12 -4.00 4.82
CA PHE A 130 -10.79 -4.62 4.98
C PHE A 130 -9.73 -3.65 5.48
N PHE A 131 -9.65 -2.46 4.87
CA PHE A 131 -8.65 -1.46 5.23
C PHE A 131 -9.26 -0.39 6.12
N LYS A 132 -8.47 0.10 7.09
CA LYS A 132 -8.86 1.23 7.94
C LYS A 132 -8.59 2.55 7.23
N ASP A 133 -9.38 3.56 7.57
CA ASP A 133 -9.16 4.93 7.11
C ASP A 133 -7.80 5.47 7.56
N ARG A 134 -7.07 6.07 6.63
CA ARG A 134 -5.72 6.63 6.83
C ARG A 134 -5.77 8.04 7.40
N LYS A 135 -6.47 8.22 8.53
CA LYS A 135 -6.70 9.53 9.17
C LYS A 135 -5.41 10.25 9.60
N TRP A 136 -4.32 9.50 9.77
CA TRP A 136 -3.00 10.02 10.15
C TRP A 136 -2.20 10.57 8.96
N LEU A 137 -2.64 10.33 7.71
CA LEU A 137 -1.80 10.58 6.54
C LEU A 137 -1.41 12.06 6.38
N GLN A 138 -2.27 13.00 6.78
CA GLN A 138 -1.95 14.43 6.71
C GLN A 138 -0.88 14.87 7.72
N GLN A 139 -0.70 14.13 8.83
CA GLN A 139 0.37 14.39 9.80
C GLN A 139 1.73 14.03 9.21
N GLU A 140 1.78 12.92 8.46
CA GLU A 140 2.97 12.42 7.79
C GLU A 140 3.26 13.17 6.48
N PHE A 141 2.21 13.60 5.78
CA PHE A 141 2.29 14.30 4.49
C PHE A 141 1.56 15.65 4.57
N PRO A 142 2.21 16.71 5.09
CA PRO A 142 1.61 18.04 5.23
C PRO A 142 1.04 18.62 3.93
N ILE A 143 1.61 18.23 2.77
CA ILE A 143 1.09 18.59 1.45
C ILE A 143 -0.39 18.24 1.26
N LEU A 144 -0.87 17.17 1.90
CA LEU A 144 -2.28 16.80 1.86
C LEU A 144 -3.17 17.75 2.65
N SER A 145 -2.64 18.43 3.65
CA SER A 145 -3.32 19.55 4.33
C SER A 145 -3.29 20.80 3.44
N ASP A 146 -2.15 21.10 2.83
CA ASP A 146 -1.97 22.30 2.00
C ASP A 146 -2.95 22.31 0.82
N VAL A 147 -3.13 21.19 0.12
CA VAL A 147 -4.06 21.11 -1.02
C VAL A 147 -5.53 21.23 -0.63
N THR A 148 -5.86 20.94 0.63
CA THR A 148 -7.23 21.04 1.17
C THR A 148 -7.57 22.43 1.72
N HIS A 149 -6.60 23.35 1.81
CA HIS A 149 -6.83 24.66 2.39
C HIS A 149 -7.65 25.57 1.47
N ALA A 150 -8.51 26.43 2.03
CA ALA A 150 -9.51 27.19 1.28
C ALA A 150 -8.92 28.12 0.19
N ASP A 151 -7.68 28.58 0.37
CA ASP A 151 -6.97 29.48 -0.57
C ASP A 151 -5.91 28.77 -1.43
N ALA A 152 -5.84 27.43 -1.41
CA ALA A 152 -4.83 26.65 -2.14
C ALA A 152 -4.97 26.72 -3.68
N GLY A 153 -6.05 27.33 -4.17
CA GLY A 153 -6.37 27.41 -5.59
C GLY A 153 -6.67 26.03 -6.21
N PRO A 154 -6.65 25.91 -7.55
CA PRO A 154 -6.86 24.64 -8.23
C PRO A 154 -5.81 23.60 -7.85
N GLN A 155 -6.27 22.48 -7.28
CA GLN A 155 -5.42 21.37 -6.85
C GLN A 155 -5.96 20.05 -7.40
N VAL A 156 -5.07 19.17 -7.83
CA VAL A 156 -5.43 17.85 -8.33
C VAL A 156 -4.61 16.79 -7.60
N VAL A 157 -5.30 15.86 -6.96
CA VAL A 157 -4.69 14.71 -6.26
C VAL A 157 -5.05 13.44 -7.01
N LEU A 158 -4.05 12.63 -7.34
CA LEU A 158 -4.23 11.29 -7.91
C LEU A 158 -3.88 10.25 -6.84
N GLU A 159 -4.86 9.42 -6.48
CA GLU A 159 -4.65 8.20 -5.70
C GLU A 159 -4.61 7.00 -6.65
N VAL A 160 -3.49 6.26 -6.66
CA VAL A 160 -3.31 5.04 -7.46
C VAL A 160 -3.42 3.84 -6.55
N GLY A 161 -4.25 2.85 -6.92
CA GLY A 161 -4.60 1.74 -6.03
C GLY A 161 -5.49 2.21 -4.88
N ALA A 162 -6.50 3.02 -5.20
CA ALA A 162 -7.37 3.67 -4.21
C ALA A 162 -8.24 2.69 -3.42
N GLY A 163 -8.44 1.47 -3.93
CA GLY A 163 -9.22 0.43 -3.26
C GLY A 163 -10.64 0.89 -2.92
N ALA A 164 -11.00 0.85 -1.65
CA ALA A 164 -12.30 1.30 -1.16
C ALA A 164 -12.33 2.81 -0.79
N GLY A 165 -11.27 3.57 -1.09
CA GLY A 165 -11.19 5.01 -0.86
C GLY A 165 -10.78 5.42 0.55
N ASN A 166 -10.15 4.52 1.32
CA ASN A 166 -9.74 4.78 2.72
C ASN A 166 -8.70 5.91 2.89
N THR A 167 -8.18 6.47 1.79
CA THR A 167 -7.36 7.68 1.78
C THR A 167 -8.14 8.87 1.20
N ALA A 168 -8.73 8.70 0.00
CA ALA A 168 -9.51 9.74 -0.65
C ALA A 168 -10.65 10.28 0.24
N PHE A 169 -11.42 9.42 0.91
CA PHE A 169 -12.55 9.89 1.73
C PHE A 169 -12.10 10.70 2.95
N PRO A 170 -11.11 10.29 3.76
CA PRO A 170 -10.57 11.14 4.81
C PRO A 170 -9.99 12.47 4.33
N LEU A 171 -9.38 12.50 3.13
CA LEU A 171 -8.88 13.74 2.52
C LEU A 171 -10.03 14.68 2.17
N ILE A 172 -11.06 14.18 1.49
CA ILE A 172 -12.24 14.95 1.09
C ILE A 172 -13.03 15.43 2.31
N ALA A 173 -13.14 14.61 3.35
CA ALA A 173 -13.86 14.98 4.58
C ALA A 173 -13.24 16.19 5.31
N GLN A 174 -11.96 16.46 5.09
CA GLN A 174 -11.24 17.61 5.66
C GLN A 174 -11.06 18.76 4.66
N ASN A 175 -11.61 18.62 3.45
CA ASN A 175 -11.42 19.58 2.39
C ASN A 175 -12.17 20.89 2.64
N GLN A 176 -11.43 22.00 2.60
CA GLN A 176 -11.96 23.36 2.61
C GLN A 176 -11.75 24.06 1.25
N ASN A 177 -10.99 23.44 0.34
CA ASN A 177 -10.68 23.98 -0.99
C ASN A 177 -11.81 23.67 -1.99
N PRO A 178 -12.57 24.68 -2.47
CA PRO A 178 -13.64 24.46 -3.45
C PRO A 178 -13.13 24.02 -4.83
N HIS A 179 -11.82 24.11 -5.08
CA HIS A 179 -11.18 23.77 -6.34
C HIS A 179 -10.37 22.47 -6.29
N LEU A 180 -10.40 21.73 -5.17
CA LEU A 180 -9.76 20.42 -5.08
C LEU A 180 -10.47 19.42 -5.98
N LYS A 181 -9.69 18.64 -6.72
CA LYS A 181 -10.13 17.47 -7.49
C LYS A 181 -9.33 16.25 -7.09
N VAL A 182 -10.01 15.14 -6.84
CA VAL A 182 -9.41 13.87 -6.44
C VAL A 182 -9.74 12.81 -7.48
N HIS A 183 -8.73 12.32 -8.19
CA HIS A 183 -8.84 11.14 -9.03
C HIS A 183 -8.44 9.92 -8.22
N ALA A 184 -9.38 9.02 -7.96
CA ALA A 184 -9.17 7.80 -7.18
C ALA A 184 -9.23 6.59 -8.10
N CYS A 185 -8.08 6.10 -8.51
CA CYS A 185 -7.96 5.09 -9.55
C CYS A 185 -7.61 3.73 -8.94
N ASP A 186 -8.29 2.68 -9.39
CA ASP A 186 -7.96 1.31 -9.01
C ASP A 186 -8.05 0.37 -10.21
N TYR A 187 -7.24 -0.68 -10.22
CA TYR A 187 -7.28 -1.68 -11.29
C TYR A 187 -8.57 -2.53 -11.22
N SER A 188 -9.14 -2.67 -10.03
CA SER A 188 -10.38 -3.40 -9.81
C SER A 188 -11.61 -2.54 -10.10
N LYS A 189 -12.40 -2.95 -11.10
CA LYS A 189 -13.76 -2.41 -11.28
C LYS A 189 -14.62 -2.56 -10.02
N LYS A 190 -14.41 -3.62 -9.24
CA LYS A 190 -15.18 -3.84 -8.01
C LYS A 190 -14.79 -2.87 -6.89
N ALA A 191 -13.51 -2.53 -6.76
CA ALA A 191 -13.06 -1.47 -5.86
C ALA A 191 -13.70 -0.12 -6.22
N VAL A 192 -13.72 0.21 -7.51
CA VAL A 192 -14.35 1.44 -8.02
C VAL A 192 -15.86 1.45 -7.75
N GLU A 193 -16.56 0.33 -7.97
CA GLU A 193 -17.97 0.19 -7.57
C GLU A 193 -18.18 0.42 -6.08
N VAL A 194 -17.30 -0.14 -5.22
CA VAL A 194 -17.36 0.06 -3.76
C VAL A 194 -17.22 1.54 -3.43
N MET A 195 -16.20 2.23 -3.96
CA MET A 195 -16.03 3.68 -3.76
C MET A 195 -17.26 4.48 -4.21
N ARG A 196 -17.75 4.25 -5.44
CA ARG A 196 -18.90 4.97 -5.99
C ARG A 196 -20.21 4.70 -5.23
N SER A 197 -20.28 3.61 -4.48
CA SER A 197 -21.44 3.27 -3.64
C SER A 197 -21.44 3.92 -2.25
N GLN A 198 -20.33 4.54 -1.83
CA GLN A 198 -20.24 5.20 -0.53
C GLN A 198 -21.06 6.48 -0.51
N GLU A 199 -21.74 6.77 0.61
CA GLU A 199 -22.51 8.02 0.79
C GLU A 199 -21.62 9.27 0.67
N ALA A 200 -20.35 9.14 1.05
CA ALA A 200 -19.35 10.22 0.94
C ALA A 200 -18.84 10.45 -0.50
N TYR A 201 -19.25 9.65 -1.48
CA TYR A 201 -18.84 9.82 -2.87
C TYR A 201 -19.49 11.06 -3.48
N ASN A 202 -18.71 12.13 -3.56
CA ASN A 202 -19.14 13.40 -4.15
C ASN A 202 -18.53 13.57 -5.54
N THR A 203 -19.37 13.45 -6.57
CA THR A 203 -19.00 13.70 -7.97
C THR A 203 -18.76 15.17 -8.29
N GLU A 204 -18.69 16.08 -7.32
CA GLU A 204 -18.20 17.46 -7.46
C GLU A 204 -16.70 17.60 -7.18
N VAL A 205 -16.13 16.67 -6.42
CA VAL A 205 -14.74 16.74 -5.91
C VAL A 205 -13.95 15.49 -6.31
N MET A 206 -14.61 14.34 -6.40
CA MET A 206 -13.97 13.05 -6.61
C MET A 206 -14.42 12.40 -7.92
N GLN A 207 -13.48 11.77 -8.60
CA GLN A 207 -13.73 10.89 -9.73
C GLN A 207 -13.02 9.56 -9.48
N ALA A 208 -13.79 8.50 -9.28
CA ALA A 208 -13.24 7.15 -9.11
C ALA A 208 -13.28 6.40 -10.45
N ASP A 209 -12.16 5.86 -10.93
CA ASP A 209 -12.08 5.18 -12.23
C ASP A 209 -11.27 3.89 -12.20
N VAL A 210 -11.62 3.01 -13.14
CA VAL A 210 -10.84 1.80 -13.40
C VAL A 210 -9.62 2.19 -14.22
N TRP A 211 -8.44 1.91 -13.70
CA TRP A 211 -7.20 2.21 -14.39
C TRP A 211 -6.12 1.17 -14.13
N ASP A 212 -5.47 0.75 -15.21
CA ASP A 212 -4.24 -0.04 -15.17
C ASP A 212 -3.05 0.92 -15.22
N VAL A 213 -2.37 1.10 -14.08
CA VAL A 213 -1.17 1.94 -13.97
C VAL A 213 -0.02 1.47 -14.86
N THR A 214 -0.04 0.20 -15.27
CA THR A 214 0.96 -0.40 -16.16
C THR A 214 0.56 -0.34 -17.63
N GLY A 215 -0.67 0.09 -17.93
CA GLY A 215 -1.18 0.24 -19.28
C GLY A 215 -0.67 1.52 -19.97
N ASP A 216 -0.83 1.57 -21.28
CA ASP A 216 -0.39 2.70 -22.11
C ASP A 216 -1.33 3.92 -22.03
N GLU A 217 -2.52 3.75 -21.46
CA GLU A 217 -3.55 4.79 -21.38
C GLU A 217 -3.63 5.40 -19.99
N LEU A 218 -3.76 6.72 -19.91
CA LEU A 218 -4.08 7.42 -18.66
C LEU A 218 -5.56 7.19 -18.28
N PRO A 219 -5.93 7.35 -16.99
CA PRO A 219 -7.33 7.29 -16.59
C PRO A 219 -8.15 8.32 -17.38
N ARG A 220 -9.37 7.91 -17.77
CA ARG A 220 -10.29 8.76 -18.55
C ARG A 220 -10.44 10.13 -17.87
N ASP A 221 -10.39 11.18 -18.68
CA ASP A 221 -10.63 12.58 -18.29
C ASP A 221 -9.64 13.24 -17.32
N SER A 222 -8.42 12.71 -17.15
CA SER A 222 -7.32 13.50 -16.54
C SER A 222 -6.92 14.74 -17.38
N ALA A 223 -7.33 14.82 -18.66
CA ALA A 223 -7.01 15.91 -19.59
C ALA A 223 -8.22 16.77 -20.05
N ARG A 224 -9.47 16.39 -19.71
CA ARG A 224 -10.68 17.20 -19.98
C ARG A 224 -11.58 17.17 -18.77
N ALA A 225 -11.57 18.27 -18.04
CA ALA A 225 -12.44 18.48 -16.90
C ALA A 225 -13.93 18.28 -17.26
N PRO A 226 -14.68 17.39 -16.58
CA PRO A 226 -16.12 17.60 -16.36
C PRO A 226 -16.37 18.79 -15.41
N TRP A 227 -15.29 19.31 -14.83
CA TRP A 227 -15.23 20.40 -13.86
C TRP A 227 -15.11 21.79 -14.50
N THR A 228 -15.83 22.06 -15.58
CA THR A 228 -15.99 23.45 -16.06
C THR A 228 -17.21 24.05 -15.38
N SER A 229 -16.99 24.94 -14.40
CA SER A 229 -18.02 25.85 -13.91
C SER A 229 -18.54 26.69 -15.08
N SER A 230 -19.87 26.81 -15.16
CA SER A 230 -20.57 27.76 -16.05
C SER A 230 -20.21 29.20 -15.72
#